data_AF-A0A8X6WAX4-F1
#
_entry.id   AF-A0A8X6WAX4-F1
#
_cell.length_a   1.000
_cell.length_b   1.000
_cell.length_c   1.000
_cell.angle_alpha   90.00
_cell.angle_beta   90.00
_cell.angle_gamma   90.00
#
_symmetry.space_group_name_H-M   'P 1'
#
loop_
_entity.id
_entity.type
_entity.pdbx_description
1 polymer ?
#
loop_
_entity_poly.entity_id
_entity_poly.type
_entity_poly.pdbx_seq_one_letter_code
_entity_poly.pdbx_strand_id
1 'polypeptide(L)'
;MSPIEAIRFHENKFLLEENFMGLANASINPTHNQIYYLHKCWRDANLGSSINPFDKLKEKVLFYESIGTTVKVHEDHLWAVLLVTPLMKRNHHLFSSKEIIFIDSTSSCEASSSTITILLSATKVGALPLAVMIHASQSIQNYINAFQLLKMNFPQCFGGQDVRRF
;
A
#
# COMPACT_ATOMS: atom_id res chain seq x y z
N MET A 1 -4.94 3.57 -22.65
CA MET A 1 -5.11 2.14 -22.39
C MET A 1 -4.16 1.77 -21.26
N SER A 2 -4.68 1.29 -20.13
CA SER A 2 -3.86 0.86 -18.99
C SER A 2 -3.22 -0.52 -19.24
N PRO A 3 -2.16 -0.91 -18.50
CA PRO A 3 -1.58 -2.25 -18.60
C PRO A 3 -2.62 -3.36 -18.44
N ILE A 4 -3.56 -3.18 -17.52
CA ILE A 4 -4.62 -4.15 -17.21
C ILE A 4 -5.63 -4.26 -18.35
N GLU A 5 -5.97 -3.14 -19.00
CA GLU A 5 -6.82 -3.17 -20.19
C GLU A 5 -6.12 -3.92 -21.34
N ALA A 6 -4.82 -3.72 -21.52
CA ALA A 6 -4.02 -4.44 -22.52
C ALA A 6 -3.94 -5.94 -22.25
N ILE A 7 -3.70 -6.33 -21.00
CA ILE A 7 -3.70 -7.74 -20.57
C ILE A 7 -5.06 -8.39 -20.86
N ARG A 8 -6.15 -7.79 -20.36
CA ARG A 8 -7.51 -8.31 -20.55
C ARG A 8 -7.90 -8.41 -22.01
N PHE A 9 -7.51 -7.43 -22.83
CA PHE A 9 -7.79 -7.46 -24.26
C PHE A 9 -7.14 -8.68 -24.93
N HIS A 10 -5.87 -8.96 -24.62
CA HIS A 10 -5.16 -10.11 -25.17
C HIS A 10 -5.67 -11.45 -24.63
N GLU A 11 -5.90 -11.56 -23.32
CA GLU A 11 -6.46 -12.77 -22.70
C GLU A 11 -7.85 -13.11 -23.28
N ASN A 12 -8.74 -12.12 -23.38
CA ASN A 12 -10.07 -12.32 -23.94
C ASN A 12 -10.03 -12.80 -25.39
N LYS A 13 -9.09 -12.31 -26.20
CA LYS A 13 -8.91 -12.78 -27.58
C LYS A 13 -8.60 -14.28 -27.61
N PHE A 14 -7.63 -14.73 -26.83
CA PHE A 14 -7.26 -16.15 -26.81
C PHE A 14 -8.34 -17.06 -26.19
N LEU A 15 -9.08 -16.55 -25.21
CA LEU A 15 -10.21 -17.26 -24.62
C LEU A 15 -11.36 -17.45 -25.63
N LEU A 16 -11.66 -16.44 -26.45
CA LEU A 16 -12.67 -16.53 -27.51
C LEU A 16 -12.27 -17.53 -28.61
N GLU A 17 -10.97 -17.69 -28.86
CA GLU A 17 -10.41 -18.64 -29.83
C GLU A 17 -10.17 -20.05 -29.24
N GLU A 18 -10.52 -20.27 -27.96
CA GLU A 18 -10.22 -21.50 -27.20
C GLU A 18 -8.72 -21.92 -27.25
N ASN A 19 -7.83 -20.95 -27.45
CA ASN A 19 -6.40 -21.17 -27.64
C ASN A 19 -5.62 -21.03 -26.32
N PHE A 20 -5.77 -22.03 -25.46
CA PHE A 20 -5.12 -22.06 -24.14
C PHE A 20 -3.58 -22.12 -24.22
N MET A 21 -3.03 -22.72 -25.28
CA MET A 21 -1.58 -22.79 -25.48
C MET A 21 -0.98 -21.41 -25.81
N GLY A 22 -1.67 -20.60 -26.60
CA GLY A 22 -1.29 -19.23 -26.88
C GLY A 22 -1.31 -18.35 -25.62
N LEU A 23 -2.29 -18.58 -24.74
CA LEU A 23 -2.44 -17.84 -23.48
C LEU A 23 -1.25 -18.06 -22.53
N ALA A 24 -0.70 -19.28 -22.50
CA ALA A 24 0.48 -19.62 -21.68
C ALA A 24 1.83 -19.31 -22.36
N ASN A 25 1.86 -18.96 -23.65
CA ASN A 25 3.09 -18.75 -24.39
C ASN A 25 3.55 -17.29 -24.30
N ALA A 26 4.56 -17.01 -23.47
CA ALA A 26 5.12 -15.68 -23.26
C ALA A 26 5.68 -14.99 -24.53
N SER A 27 5.96 -15.74 -25.60
CA SER A 27 6.38 -15.14 -26.88
C SER A 27 5.22 -14.57 -27.70
N ILE A 28 4.00 -15.05 -27.45
CA ILE A 28 2.77 -14.69 -28.18
C ILE A 28 1.86 -13.82 -27.30
N ASN A 29 1.69 -14.21 -26.03
CA ASN A 29 0.97 -13.48 -24.99
C ASN A 29 1.98 -12.98 -23.95
N PRO A 30 2.44 -11.72 -24.04
CA PRO A 30 3.42 -11.18 -23.12
C PRO A 30 2.98 -11.34 -21.66
N THR A 31 3.91 -11.70 -20.80
CA THR A 31 3.67 -11.80 -19.36
C THR A 31 3.30 -10.44 -18.77
N HIS A 32 2.62 -10.44 -17.63
CA HIS A 32 2.32 -9.21 -16.88
C HIS A 32 3.56 -8.32 -16.72
N ASN A 33 4.69 -8.90 -16.32
CA ASN A 33 5.94 -8.16 -16.11
C ASN A 33 6.43 -7.47 -17.39
N GLN A 34 6.35 -8.15 -18.53
CA GLN A 34 6.74 -7.56 -19.83
C GLN A 34 5.81 -6.40 -20.19
N ILE A 35 4.49 -6.54 -19.98
CA ILE A 35 3.52 -5.48 -20.27
C ILE A 35 3.75 -4.26 -19.36
N TYR A 36 3.93 -4.48 -18.06
CA TYR A 36 4.24 -3.39 -17.12
C TYR A 36 5.58 -2.72 -17.44
N TYR A 37 6.59 -3.49 -17.87
CA TYR A 37 7.86 -2.94 -18.32
C TYR A 37 7.71 -2.08 -19.58
N LEU A 38 7.02 -2.57 -20.62
CA LEU A 38 6.76 -1.82 -21.84
C LEU A 38 5.96 -0.54 -21.56
N HIS A 39 4.94 -0.62 -20.72
CA HIS A 39 4.17 0.54 -20.29
C HIS A 39 5.03 1.55 -19.54
N LYS A 40 5.95 1.09 -18.68
CA LYS A 40 6.92 1.96 -18.00
C LYS A 40 7.82 2.67 -19.01
N CYS A 41 8.42 1.94 -19.95
CA CYS A 41 9.25 2.53 -21.01
C CYS A 41 8.49 3.57 -21.84
N TRP A 42 7.24 3.27 -22.23
CA TRP A 42 6.39 4.21 -22.94
C TRP A 42 6.10 5.46 -22.11
N ARG A 43 5.76 5.30 -20.82
CA ARG A 43 5.50 6.42 -19.92
C ARG A 43 6.73 7.31 -19.78
N ASP A 44 7.89 6.72 -19.56
CA ASP A 44 9.14 7.48 -19.39
C ASP A 44 9.49 8.27 -20.66
N ALA A 45 9.20 7.72 -21.85
CA ALA A 45 9.43 8.39 -23.14
C ALA A 45 8.41 9.50 -23.48
N ASN A 46 7.15 9.38 -23.04
CA ASN A 46 6.06 10.28 -23.47
C ASN A 46 5.59 11.26 -22.38
N LEU A 47 5.63 10.85 -21.12
CA LEU A 47 5.13 11.59 -19.96
C LEU A 47 6.25 12.03 -19.00
N GLY A 48 7.48 11.57 -19.24
CA GLY A 48 8.64 11.82 -18.38
C GLY A 48 8.72 10.85 -17.20
N SER A 49 9.73 11.05 -16.34
CA SER A 49 9.93 10.24 -15.15
C SER A 49 8.81 10.44 -14.12
N SER A 50 8.47 9.39 -13.37
CA SER A 50 7.49 9.53 -12.29
C SER A 50 7.95 10.58 -11.28
N ILE A 51 7.10 11.56 -11.00
CA ILE A 51 7.33 12.55 -9.95
C ILE A 51 7.49 11.80 -8.63
N ASN A 52 8.56 12.09 -7.89
CA ASN A 52 8.75 11.55 -6.55
C ASN A 52 7.68 12.12 -5.60
N PRO A 53 6.75 11.30 -5.07
CA PRO A 53 5.69 11.79 -4.21
C PRO A 53 6.20 12.32 -2.86
N PHE A 54 7.42 11.93 -2.46
CA PHE A 54 7.98 12.31 -1.16
C PHE A 54 8.31 13.79 -1.05
N ASP A 55 8.72 14.44 -2.13
CA ASP A 55 9.05 15.88 -2.10
C ASP A 55 7.81 16.71 -1.76
N LYS A 56 6.68 16.38 -2.39
CA LYS A 56 5.40 17.04 -2.11
C LYS A 56 4.85 16.65 -0.74
N LEU A 57 5.09 15.42 -0.30
CA LEU A 57 4.69 14.95 1.02
C LEU A 57 5.44 15.74 2.10
N LYS A 58 6.77 15.86 1.99
CA LYS A 58 7.63 16.64 2.90
C LYS A 58 7.19 18.08 3.04
N GLU A 59 6.82 18.74 1.94
CA GLU A 59 6.26 20.10 1.96
C GLU A 59 4.99 20.19 2.82
N LYS A 60 4.13 19.16 2.77
CA LYS A 60 2.84 19.13 3.46
C LYS A 60 2.88 18.52 4.87
N VAL A 61 3.96 17.86 5.27
CA VAL A 61 4.06 17.22 6.61
C VAL A 61 3.78 18.23 7.72
N LEU A 62 4.38 19.43 7.64
CA LEU A 62 4.19 20.48 8.65
C LEU A 62 2.73 20.93 8.78
N PHE A 63 2.00 20.97 7.66
CA PHE A 63 0.57 21.27 7.67
C PHE A 63 -0.24 20.15 8.33
N TYR A 64 0.07 18.88 8.06
CA TYR A 64 -0.64 17.77 8.71
C TYR A 64 -0.34 17.69 10.21
N GLU A 65 0.90 17.98 10.60
CA GLU A 65 1.29 18.02 12.01
C GLU A 65 0.61 19.17 12.76
N SER A 66 0.37 20.33 12.12
CA SER A 66 -0.34 21.46 12.74
C SER A 66 -1.80 21.16 13.08
N ILE A 67 -2.45 20.27 12.32
CA ILE A 67 -3.80 19.77 12.61
C ILE A 67 -3.80 18.49 13.48
N GLY A 68 -2.64 18.12 14.05
CA GLY A 68 -2.47 16.99 14.97
C GLY A 68 -2.34 15.61 14.31
N THR A 69 -2.29 15.56 12.97
CA THR A 69 -2.09 14.32 12.20
C THR A 69 -0.60 14.02 12.12
N THR A 70 -0.22 12.81 12.54
CA THR A 70 1.16 12.36 12.44
C THR A 70 1.39 11.70 11.09
N VAL A 71 2.33 12.27 10.33
CA VAL A 71 2.85 11.70 9.09
C VAL A 71 4.32 11.39 9.29
N LYS A 72 4.74 10.14 9.13
CA LYS A 72 6.15 9.73 9.21
C LYS A 72 6.54 9.02 7.93
N VAL A 73 7.71 9.38 7.42
CA VAL A 73 8.20 8.92 6.12
C VAL A 73 9.55 8.23 6.36
N HIS A 74 9.68 7.03 5.80
CA HIS A 74 10.93 6.31 5.67
C HIS A 74 11.18 6.12 4.17
N GLU A 75 12.22 6.75 3.64
CA GLU A 75 12.44 6.92 2.19
C GLU A 75 13.51 5.99 1.58
N ASP A 76 13.94 4.95 2.32
CA ASP A 76 14.93 3.99 1.80
C ASP A 76 14.31 3.05 0.73
N HIS A 77 15.09 2.09 0.20
CA HIS A 77 14.65 1.13 -0.82
C HIS A 77 13.33 0.42 -0.49
N LEU A 78 13.04 0.23 0.80
CA LEU A 78 11.81 -0.36 1.33
C LEU A 78 10.91 0.73 1.92
N TRP A 79 10.63 1.78 1.14
CA TRP A 79 9.99 2.97 1.67
C TRP A 79 8.61 2.66 2.30
N ALA A 80 8.30 3.42 3.35
CA ALA A 80 7.02 3.37 4.03
C ALA A 80 6.61 4.76 4.53
N VAL A 81 5.31 5.03 4.49
CA VAL A 81 4.67 6.22 5.04
C VAL A 81 3.66 5.77 6.06
N LEU A 82 3.75 6.28 7.28
CA LEU A 82 2.78 6.10 8.34
C LEU A 82 1.92 7.34 8.48
N LEU A 83 0.60 7.15 8.50
CA LEU A 83 -0.40 8.18 8.74
C LEU A 83 -1.27 7.80 9.94
N VAL A 84 -1.31 8.68 10.94
CA VAL A 84 -2.17 8.52 12.12
C VAL A 84 -2.82 9.86 12.49
N THR A 85 -4.14 9.95 12.31
CA THR A 85 -4.95 11.12 12.66
C THR A 85 -5.25 11.18 14.17
N PRO A 86 -5.68 12.33 14.72
CA PRO A 86 -6.12 12.42 16.12
C PRO A 86 -7.24 11.42 16.46
N LEU A 87 -8.17 11.16 15.54
CA LEU A 87 -9.22 10.16 15.71
C LEU A 87 -8.63 8.76 15.90
N MET A 88 -7.69 8.37 15.02
CA MET A 88 -7.01 7.09 15.10
C MET A 88 -6.21 6.91 16.40
N LYS A 89 -5.50 7.96 16.85
CA LYS A 89 -4.78 7.94 18.15
C LYS A 89 -5.73 7.68 19.33
N ARG A 90 -6.90 8.33 19.34
CA ARG A 90 -7.90 8.09 20.40
C ARG A 90 -8.37 6.64 20.39
N ASN A 91 -8.53 6.05 19.21
CA ASN A 91 -8.96 4.66 19.07
C ASN A 91 -7.92 3.65 19.62
N HIS A 92 -6.64 4.01 19.71
CA HIS A 92 -5.59 3.13 20.27
C HIS A 92 -5.82 2.77 21.75
N HIS A 93 -6.58 3.60 22.48
CA HIS A 93 -6.87 3.40 23.89
C HIS A 93 -8.17 2.63 24.16
N LEU A 94 -8.96 2.34 23.13
CA LEU A 94 -10.18 1.55 23.28
C LEU A 94 -9.84 0.14 23.75
N PHE A 95 -10.77 -0.50 24.46
CA PHE A 95 -10.59 -1.90 24.83
C PHE A 95 -10.54 -2.80 23.58
N SER A 96 -11.39 -2.51 22.60
CA SER A 96 -11.49 -3.22 21.32
C SER A 96 -10.22 -3.16 20.48
N SER A 97 -9.36 -2.14 20.63
CA SER A 97 -8.10 -2.06 19.89
C SER A 97 -7.03 -2.99 20.46
N LYS A 98 -7.30 -3.66 21.59
CA LYS A 98 -6.40 -4.62 22.26
C LYS A 98 -6.78 -6.07 21.99
N GLU A 99 -7.89 -6.30 21.29
CA GLU A 99 -8.42 -7.63 20.99
C GLU A 99 -8.12 -8.00 19.53
N ILE A 100 -9.08 -7.74 18.64
CA ILE A 100 -9.03 -8.14 17.23
C ILE A 100 -8.78 -6.91 16.36
N ILE A 101 -7.73 -7.01 15.55
CA ILE A 101 -7.35 -6.00 14.58
C ILE A 101 -7.56 -6.55 13.18
N PHE A 102 -8.41 -5.89 12.42
CA PHE A 102 -8.56 -6.14 11.00
C PHE A 102 -7.50 -5.35 10.24
N ILE A 103 -6.85 -6.03 9.31
CA ILE A 103 -5.85 -5.44 8.42
C ILE A 103 -6.39 -5.62 7.02
N ASP A 104 -6.65 -4.50 6.35
CA ASP A 104 -7.02 -4.49 4.95
C ASP A 104 -5.86 -3.91 4.15
N SER A 105 -5.49 -4.53 3.02
CA SER A 105 -4.39 -4.08 2.18
C SER A 105 -4.78 -4.12 0.72
N THR A 106 -4.71 -2.97 0.07
CA THR A 106 -4.94 -2.82 -1.37
C THR A 106 -3.66 -2.37 -2.05
N SER A 107 -3.26 -3.02 -3.14
CA SER A 107 -2.06 -2.67 -3.92
C SER A 107 -2.40 -2.08 -5.27
N SER A 108 -1.37 -1.57 -5.97
CA SER A 108 -1.51 -0.90 -7.27
C SER A 108 -2.33 0.38 -7.22
N CYS A 109 -2.30 1.08 -6.07
CA CYS A 109 -3.15 2.25 -5.80
C CYS A 109 -2.65 3.55 -6.47
N GLU A 110 -1.50 3.55 -7.14
CA GLU A 110 -0.90 4.75 -7.75
C GLU A 110 0.03 4.38 -8.93
N ALA A 111 0.47 5.38 -9.69
CA ALA A 111 1.55 5.28 -10.67
C ALA A 111 2.87 4.67 -10.13
N SER A 112 3.04 4.64 -8.81
CA SER A 112 4.14 4.02 -8.06
C SER A 112 3.89 2.54 -7.72
N SER A 113 2.73 1.99 -8.06
CA SER A 113 2.26 0.63 -7.66
C SER A 113 2.28 0.39 -6.15
N SER A 114 2.12 1.45 -5.35
CA SER A 114 2.14 1.39 -3.89
C SER A 114 1.02 0.52 -3.32
N THR A 115 1.27 0.02 -2.11
CA THR A 115 0.31 -0.71 -1.29
C THR A 115 -0.14 0.17 -0.13
N ILE A 116 -1.45 0.26 0.05
CA ILE A 116 -2.08 0.93 1.19
C ILE A 116 -2.61 -0.15 2.12
N THR A 117 -2.15 -0.12 3.36
CA THR A 117 -2.56 -1.03 4.44
C THR A 117 -3.25 -0.23 5.53
N ILE A 118 -4.50 -0.57 5.84
CA ILE A 118 -5.33 0.09 6.84
C ILE A 118 -5.54 -0.87 8.00
N LEU A 119 -5.30 -0.38 9.22
CA LEU A 119 -5.56 -1.11 10.45
C LEU A 119 -6.87 -0.62 11.05
N LEU A 120 -7.73 -1.55 11.44
CA LEU A 120 -9.07 -1.29 11.96
C LEU A 120 -9.29 -2.10 13.24
N SER A 121 -9.91 -1.49 14.25
CA SER A 121 -10.41 -2.17 15.44
C SER A 121 -11.90 -2.49 15.25
N ALA A 122 -12.29 -3.71 15.60
CA ALA A 122 -13.68 -4.14 15.61
C ALA A 122 -14.41 -3.59 16.84
N THR A 123 -15.45 -2.77 16.65
CA THR A 123 -16.23 -2.23 17.77
C THR A 123 -17.71 -2.54 17.61
N LYS A 124 -18.49 -2.32 18.68
CA LYS A 124 -19.96 -2.47 18.64
C LYS A 124 -20.64 -1.57 17.60
N VAL A 125 -19.99 -0.49 17.19
CA VAL A 125 -20.49 0.47 16.19
C VAL A 125 -19.85 0.29 14.80
N GLY A 126 -19.05 -0.78 14.61
CA GLY A 126 -18.37 -1.08 13.35
C GLY A 126 -16.84 -0.98 13.45
N ALA A 127 -16.19 -0.90 12.29
CA ALA A 127 -14.74 -0.86 12.19
C ALA A 127 -14.19 0.56 12.36
N LEU A 128 -13.36 0.79 13.37
CA LEU A 128 -12.73 2.08 13.63
C LEU A 128 -11.24 2.06 13.22
N PRO A 129 -10.75 3.07 12.50
CA PRO A 129 -9.36 3.07 12.03
C PRO A 129 -8.36 3.34 13.15
N LEU A 130 -7.21 2.68 13.05
CA LEU A 130 -6.07 2.79 13.97
C LEU A 130 -4.83 3.38 13.30
N ALA A 131 -4.55 3.03 12.06
CA ALA A 131 -3.44 3.59 11.29
C ALA A 131 -3.64 3.31 9.80
N VAL A 132 -3.03 4.14 8.97
CA VAL A 132 -2.85 3.87 7.54
C VAL A 132 -1.35 3.84 7.28
N MET A 133 -0.89 2.81 6.59
CA MET A 133 0.48 2.64 6.15
C MET A 133 0.49 2.55 4.63
N ILE A 134 1.37 3.29 3.98
CA ILE A 134 1.58 3.23 2.54
C ILE A 134 2.99 2.74 2.33
N HIS A 135 3.20 1.70 1.53
CA HIS A 135 4.53 1.09 1.33
C HIS A 135 4.70 0.59 -0.11
N ALA A 136 5.94 0.26 -0.47
CA ALA A 136 6.34 0.03 -1.86
C ALA A 136 5.63 -1.17 -2.53
N SER A 137 5.38 -2.26 -1.79
CA SER A 137 4.76 -3.48 -2.35
C SER A 137 4.30 -4.45 -1.27
N GLN A 138 3.53 -5.47 -1.65
CA GLN A 138 3.04 -6.51 -0.73
C GLN A 138 4.11 -7.54 -0.30
N SER A 139 5.39 -7.18 -0.30
CA SER A 139 6.46 -8.06 0.20
C SER A 139 6.46 -8.11 1.73
N ILE A 140 6.89 -9.24 2.31
CA ILE A 140 7.05 -9.40 3.76
C ILE A 140 7.92 -8.28 4.34
N GLN A 141 9.00 -7.93 3.66
CA GLN A 141 9.95 -6.93 4.11
C GLN A 141 9.33 -5.51 4.18
N ASN A 142 8.48 -5.16 3.20
CA ASN A 142 7.78 -3.88 3.21
C ASN A 142 6.76 -3.81 4.34
N TYR A 143 6.02 -4.89 4.61
CA TYR A 143 5.16 -4.97 5.78
C TYR A 143 5.94 -4.82 7.08
N ILE A 144 7.04 -5.56 7.26
CA ILE A 144 7.89 -5.45 8.46
C ILE A 144 8.30 -3.99 8.68
N ASN A 145 8.79 -3.30 7.64
CA ASN A 145 9.22 -1.92 7.78
C ASN A 145 8.06 -0.97 8.13
N ALA A 146 6.91 -1.13 7.47
CA ALA A 146 5.72 -0.34 7.75
C ALA A 146 5.22 -0.53 9.20
N PHE A 147 5.15 -1.78 9.68
CA PHE A 147 4.76 -2.08 11.05
C PHE A 147 5.81 -1.65 12.08
N GLN A 148 7.10 -1.70 11.75
CA GLN A 148 8.16 -1.14 12.59
C GLN A 148 7.99 0.37 12.74
N LEU A 149 7.71 1.08 11.65
CA LEU A 149 7.45 2.52 11.68
C LEU A 149 6.25 2.86 12.59
N LEU A 150 5.18 2.06 12.54
CA LEU A 150 4.06 2.17 13.48
C LEU A 150 4.49 1.93 14.93
N LYS A 151 5.19 0.83 15.21
CA LYS A 151 5.64 0.47 16.57
C LYS A 151 6.53 1.54 17.19
N MET A 152 7.46 2.12 16.41
CA MET A 152 8.38 3.15 16.88
C MET A 152 7.67 4.46 17.26
N ASN A 153 6.65 4.86 16.48
CA ASN A 153 5.96 6.12 16.70
C ASN A 153 4.76 6.01 17.65
N PHE A 154 4.15 4.82 17.74
CA PHE A 154 2.99 4.53 18.56
C PHE A 154 3.19 3.22 19.33
N PRO A 155 4.12 3.16 20.30
CA PRO A 155 4.41 1.94 21.06
C PRO A 155 3.22 1.46 21.91
N GLN A 156 2.30 2.38 22.23
CA GLN A 156 1.05 2.10 22.94
C GLN A 156 -0.10 1.70 22.02
N CYS A 157 0.12 1.65 20.71
CA CYS A 157 -0.85 1.07 19.78
C CYS A 157 -1.16 -0.36 20.22
N PHE A 158 -2.42 -0.77 20.07
CA PHE A 158 -2.92 -2.06 20.57
C PHE A 158 -2.85 -2.21 22.10
N GLY A 159 -2.93 -1.09 22.82
CA GLY A 159 -2.92 -1.06 24.28
C GLY A 159 -1.57 -1.34 24.93
N GLY A 160 -0.47 -1.21 24.17
CA GLY A 160 0.88 -1.39 24.68
C GLY A 160 1.19 -2.83 25.13
N GLN A 161 0.43 -3.81 24.65
CA GLN A 161 0.73 -5.21 24.89
C GLN A 161 1.94 -5.61 24.04
N ASP A 162 3.12 -5.60 24.64
CA ASP A 162 4.30 -6.19 24.02
C ASP A 162 4.07 -7.71 23.94
N VAL A 163 4.30 -8.29 22.75
CA VAL A 163 4.14 -9.72 22.51
C VAL A 163 5.14 -10.44 23.42
N ARG A 164 4.66 -10.88 24.59
CA ARG A 164 5.42 -11.80 25.43
C ARG A 164 5.55 -13.11 24.67
N ARG A 165 6.80 -13.53 24.51
CA ARG A 165 7.28 -14.78 23.92
C ARG A 165 6.33 -15.94 24.22
N PHE A 166 5.83 -16.57 23.15
CA PHE A 166 5.44 -17.98 23.20
C PHE A 166 6.71 -18.83 23.11
#